data_AF-A0A9K3H7M4-F1
#
_entry.id   AF-A0A9K3H7M4-F1
#
_cell.length_a   1.000
_cell.length_b   1.000
_cell.length_c   1.000
_cell.angle_alpha   90.00
_cell.angle_beta   90.00
_cell.angle_gamma   90.00
#
_symmetry.space_group_name_H-M   'P 1'
#
loop_
_entity.id
_entity.type
_entity.pdbx_description
1 polymer ?
#
loop_
_entity_poly.entity_id
_entity_poly.type
_entity_poly.pdbx_seq_one_letter_code
_entity_poly.pdbx_strand_id
1 'polypeptide(L)'
;MKGFKELAIQLAKYYPLALKVLGSSLSEGQGTRIETWRSTVNSLNSLKADINIKIQGVLQKSSDTLPCESHRELFLHIACLFLGEYANDVKKILEDDCHAESGIVTLINRCLVTDPRVSGNRLAMHKLLQDMARNIVRKDSKDPAEHSRVWRDDECKTLLRNGEAFKTSSLIKMKNLKFLHLSNVKLIQEFSRSKMVEVA
;
A
#
# COMPACT_ATOMS: atom_id res chain seq x y z
N MET A 1 -21.79 11.72 -17.30
CA MET A 1 -21.74 10.24 -17.10
C MET A 1 -21.10 9.46 -18.26
N LYS A 2 -21.02 9.99 -19.49
CA LYS A 2 -20.50 9.25 -20.66
C LYS A 2 -19.09 8.64 -20.46
N GLY A 3 -18.12 9.42 -19.98
CA GLY A 3 -16.75 8.95 -19.71
C GLY A 3 -16.60 7.85 -18.65
N PHE A 4 -17.51 7.78 -17.66
CA PHE A 4 -17.51 6.71 -16.66
C PHE A 4 -17.97 5.38 -17.25
N LYS A 5 -18.97 5.40 -18.13
CA LYS A 5 -19.49 4.20 -18.78
C LYS A 5 -18.43 3.56 -19.66
N GLU A 6 -17.71 4.36 -20.44
CA GLU A 6 -16.64 3.88 -21.33
C GLU A 6 -15.49 3.26 -20.53
N LEU A 7 -15.03 3.93 -19.47
CA LEU A 7 -14.00 3.38 -18.59
C LEU A 7 -14.48 2.09 -17.90
N ALA A 8 -15.70 2.08 -17.35
CA ALA A 8 -16.24 0.91 -16.66
C ALA A 8 -16.36 -0.31 -17.59
N ILE A 9 -16.75 -0.13 -18.85
CA ILE A 9 -16.78 -1.20 -19.86
C ILE A 9 -15.37 -1.74 -20.12
N GLN A 10 -14.39 -0.86 -20.28
CA GLN A 10 -13.00 -1.27 -20.47
C GLN A 10 -12.47 -2.05 -19.25
N LEU A 11 -12.69 -1.53 -18.04
CA LEU A 11 -12.28 -2.22 -16.81
C LEU A 11 -13.00 -3.57 -16.63
N ALA A 12 -14.30 -3.65 -16.92
CA ALA A 12 -15.06 -4.90 -16.85
C ALA A 12 -14.49 -5.97 -17.78
N LYS A 13 -14.08 -5.57 -18.99
CA LYS A 13 -13.56 -6.48 -20.01
C LYS A 13 -12.16 -7.00 -19.69
N TYR A 14 -11.29 -6.14 -19.16
CA TYR A 14 -9.87 -6.46 -19.03
C TYR A 14 -9.44 -6.72 -17.58
N TYR A 15 -10.01 -6.02 -16.60
CA TYR A 15 -9.57 -6.05 -15.19
C TYR A 15 -10.73 -5.86 -14.21
N PRO A 16 -11.53 -6.91 -13.95
CA PRO A 16 -12.69 -6.85 -13.06
C PRO A 16 -12.39 -6.30 -11.66
N LEU A 17 -11.17 -6.51 -11.15
CA LEU A 17 -10.73 -5.92 -9.89
C LEU A 17 -10.74 -4.38 -9.92
N ALA A 18 -10.22 -3.77 -10.97
CA ALA A 18 -10.14 -2.32 -11.07
C ALA A 18 -11.54 -1.70 -11.09
N LEU A 19 -12.51 -2.40 -11.70
CA LEU A 19 -13.92 -2.01 -11.63
C LEU A 19 -14.47 -2.11 -10.20
N LYS A 20 -14.17 -3.19 -9.47
CA LYS A 20 -14.59 -3.35 -8.06
C LYS A 20 -14.01 -2.24 -7.17
N VAL A 21 -12.71 -1.96 -7.32
CA VAL A 21 -11.98 -0.91 -6.59
C VAL A 21 -12.50 0.50 -6.93
N LEU A 22 -12.89 0.74 -8.20
CA LEU A 22 -13.55 1.98 -8.59
C LEU A 22 -14.94 2.09 -7.95
N GLY A 23 -15.75 1.03 -8.03
CA GLY A 23 -17.11 0.99 -7.51
C GLY A 23 -17.16 1.20 -6.00
N SER A 24 -16.33 0.48 -5.23
CA SER A 24 -16.21 0.64 -3.78
C SER A 24 -15.78 2.07 -3.43
N SER A 25 -14.79 2.60 -4.14
CA SER A 25 -14.31 3.97 -3.98
C SER A 25 -15.34 5.04 -4.34
N LEU A 26 -16.42 4.72 -5.06
CA LEU A 26 -17.50 5.66 -5.34
C LEU A 26 -18.64 5.53 -4.33
N SER A 27 -18.90 4.33 -3.81
CA SER A 27 -20.05 4.00 -2.94
C SER A 27 -20.08 4.70 -1.57
N GLU A 28 -18.91 4.98 -0.95
CA GLU A 28 -18.79 5.66 0.36
C GLU A 28 -19.20 7.17 0.40
N GLY A 29 -20.16 7.61 -0.42
CA GLY A 29 -21.10 8.69 -0.05
C GLY A 29 -20.61 10.13 0.21
N GLN A 30 -19.53 10.62 -0.41
CA GLN A 30 -19.13 12.04 -0.32
C GLN A 30 -19.26 12.73 -1.69
N GLY A 31 -20.08 13.78 -1.82
CA GLY A 31 -20.34 14.48 -3.08
C GLY A 31 -19.07 15.05 -3.74
N THR A 32 -18.14 15.57 -2.93
CA THR A 32 -16.80 16.02 -3.34
C THR A 32 -15.97 14.93 -4.02
N ARG A 33 -16.19 13.66 -3.66
CA ARG A 33 -15.46 12.52 -4.22
C ARG A 33 -15.96 12.16 -5.62
N ILE A 34 -17.24 12.36 -5.92
CA ILE A 34 -17.82 12.13 -7.25
C ILE A 34 -17.23 13.11 -8.27
N GLU A 35 -17.10 14.38 -7.90
CA GLU A 35 -16.50 15.41 -8.77
C GLU A 35 -15.01 15.16 -8.98
N THR A 36 -14.29 14.81 -7.91
CA THR A 36 -12.88 14.41 -7.97
C THR A 36 -12.69 13.22 -8.92
N TRP A 37 -13.51 12.17 -8.80
CA TRP A 37 -13.46 11.02 -9.69
C TRP A 37 -13.86 11.37 -11.12
N ARG A 38 -14.84 12.27 -11.32
CA ARG A 38 -15.20 12.74 -12.67
C ARG A 38 -14.02 13.40 -13.37
N SER A 39 -13.29 14.26 -12.65
CA SER A 39 -12.08 14.89 -13.15
C SER A 39 -11.00 13.84 -13.47
N THR A 40 -10.75 12.89 -12.56
CA THR A 40 -9.78 11.81 -12.79
C THR A 40 -10.13 10.95 -14.00
N VAL A 41 -11.39 10.52 -14.14
CA VAL A 41 -11.83 9.71 -15.28
C VAL A 41 -11.68 10.47 -16.59
N ASN A 42 -12.01 11.76 -16.62
CA ASN A 42 -11.82 12.59 -17.81
C ASN A 42 -10.33 12.69 -18.18
N SER A 43 -9.45 12.90 -17.18
CA SER A 43 -8.00 12.90 -17.38
C SER A 43 -7.53 11.55 -17.95
N LEU A 44 -7.91 10.42 -17.33
CA LEU A 44 -7.51 9.08 -17.77
C LEU A 44 -8.03 8.75 -19.18
N ASN A 45 -9.21 9.22 -19.56
CA ASN A 45 -9.76 9.04 -20.90
C ASN A 45 -9.09 9.94 -21.95
N SER A 46 -8.61 11.13 -21.54
CA SER A 46 -7.88 12.05 -22.42
C SER A 46 -6.46 11.57 -22.75
N LEU A 47 -5.87 10.76 -21.87
CA LEU A 47 -4.63 10.08 -22.16
C LEU A 47 -4.87 9.09 -23.31
N LYS A 48 -4.22 9.29 -24.46
CA LYS A 48 -4.06 8.27 -25.52
C LYS A 48 -3.10 7.17 -25.04
N ALA A 49 -3.36 6.65 -23.85
CA ALA A 49 -2.52 5.72 -23.12
C ALA A 49 -3.13 4.32 -23.14
N ASP A 50 -2.25 3.33 -23.03
CA ASP A 50 -2.61 1.92 -22.89
C ASP A 50 -3.57 1.71 -21.71
N ILE A 51 -4.44 0.70 -21.82
CA ILE A 51 -5.42 0.35 -20.77
C ILE A 51 -4.75 0.12 -19.41
N ASN A 52 -3.52 -0.41 -19.39
CA ASN A 52 -2.71 -0.60 -18.19
C ASN A 52 -2.46 0.69 -17.43
N ILE A 53 -2.16 1.80 -18.13
CA ILE A 53 -1.96 3.11 -17.50
C ILE A 53 -3.26 3.59 -16.85
N LYS A 54 -4.39 3.39 -17.52
CA LYS A 54 -5.70 3.76 -16.96
C LYS A 54 -6.02 2.95 -15.71
N ILE A 55 -5.72 1.66 -15.70
CA ILE A 55 -5.90 0.79 -14.53
C ILE A 55 -5.03 1.25 -13.38
N GLN A 56 -3.74 1.47 -13.61
CA GLN A 56 -2.83 1.96 -12.58
C GLN A 56 -3.32 3.29 -12.00
N GLY A 57 -3.81 4.20 -12.86
CA GLY A 57 -4.41 5.46 -12.44
C GLY A 57 -5.68 5.29 -11.59
N VAL A 58 -6.55 4.35 -11.93
CA VAL A 58 -7.74 4.02 -11.11
C VAL A 58 -7.33 3.44 -9.76
N LEU A 59 -6.43 2.46 -9.74
CA LEU A 59 -5.99 1.82 -8.50
C LEU A 59 -5.30 2.83 -7.57
N GLN A 60 -4.40 3.66 -8.11
CA GLN A 60 -3.74 4.72 -7.36
C GLN A 60 -4.74 5.77 -6.85
N LYS A 61 -5.69 6.20 -7.68
CA LYS A 61 -6.70 7.16 -7.22
C LYS A 61 -7.57 6.60 -6.11
N SER A 62 -7.88 5.30 -6.14
CA SER A 62 -8.62 4.65 -5.06
C SER A 62 -7.85 4.61 -3.74
N SER A 63 -6.51 4.46 -3.76
CA SER A 63 -5.70 4.60 -2.53
C SER A 63 -5.56 6.06 -2.08
N ASP A 64 -5.43 7.00 -3.02
CA ASP A 64 -5.29 8.44 -2.70
C ASP A 64 -6.58 9.06 -2.14
N THR A 65 -7.72 8.39 -2.32
CA THR A 65 -9.03 8.81 -1.78
C THR A 65 -9.47 7.99 -0.56
N LEU A 66 -8.51 7.34 0.10
CA LEU A 66 -8.73 6.77 1.43
C LEU A 66 -9.06 7.89 2.43
N PRO A 67 -9.89 7.63 3.46
CA PRO A 67 -10.40 8.68 4.35
C PRO A 67 -9.34 9.43 5.16
N CYS A 68 -8.20 8.80 5.43
CA CYS A 68 -7.10 9.41 6.18
C CYS A 68 -5.74 8.89 5.69
N GLU A 69 -4.70 9.69 5.91
CA GLU A 69 -3.34 9.37 5.47
C GLU A 69 -2.78 8.12 6.18
N SER A 70 -3.16 7.87 7.44
CA SER A 70 -2.75 6.67 8.18
C SER A 70 -3.24 5.38 7.53
N HIS A 71 -4.45 5.35 6.95
CA HIS A 71 -4.92 4.19 6.18
C HIS A 71 -4.17 4.01 4.86
N ARG A 72 -3.73 5.12 4.25
CA ARG A 72 -2.89 5.07 3.05
C ARG A 72 -1.50 4.52 3.38
N GLU A 73 -0.89 4.95 4.48
CA GLU A 73 0.38 4.40 4.97
C GLU A 73 0.24 2.91 5.33
N LEU A 74 -0.86 2.52 6.00
CA LEU A 74 -1.19 1.12 6.28
C LEU A 74 -1.22 0.28 5.00
N PHE A 75 -1.92 0.75 3.96
CA PHE A 75 -1.98 0.06 2.67
C PHE A 75 -0.58 -0.17 2.08
N LEU A 76 0.29 0.84 2.11
CA LEU A 76 1.66 0.72 1.62
C LEU A 76 2.49 -0.24 2.47
N HIS A 77 2.32 -0.24 3.80
CA HIS A 77 2.95 -1.20 4.70
C HIS A 77 2.54 -2.64 4.40
N ILE A 78 1.25 -2.90 4.20
CA ILE A 78 0.78 -4.24 3.85
C ILE A 78 1.34 -4.69 2.50
N ALA A 79 1.34 -3.81 1.48
CA ALA A 79 1.82 -4.15 0.15
C ALA A 79 3.33 -4.46 0.10
N CYS A 80 4.11 -3.75 0.93
CA CYS A 80 5.57 -3.85 0.94
C CYS A 80 6.06 -4.90 1.94
N LEU A 81 5.55 -4.91 3.16
CA LEU A 81 6.19 -5.58 4.30
C LEU A 81 5.36 -6.72 4.90
N PHE A 82 4.04 -6.58 4.95
CA PHE A 82 3.17 -7.48 5.73
C PHE A 82 2.28 -8.38 4.86
N LEU A 83 2.62 -8.56 3.57
CA LEU A 83 1.85 -9.47 2.72
C LEU A 83 2.08 -10.91 3.16
N GLY A 84 1.01 -11.66 3.37
CA GLY A 84 1.05 -13.04 3.85
C GLY A 84 1.11 -13.16 5.37
N GLU A 85 1.31 -12.07 6.11
CA GLU A 85 1.34 -12.08 7.57
C GLU A 85 -0.06 -12.21 8.19
N TYR A 86 -0.15 -12.70 9.43
CA TYR A 86 -1.42 -12.81 10.13
C TYR A 86 -2.02 -11.44 10.44
N ALA A 87 -3.28 -11.23 10.05
CA ALA A 87 -3.94 -9.94 10.17
C ALA A 87 -3.98 -9.44 11.63
N ASN A 88 -4.19 -10.34 12.60
CA ASN A 88 -4.23 -9.99 14.02
C ASN A 88 -2.88 -9.50 14.56
N ASP A 89 -1.77 -10.00 14.03
CA ASP A 89 -0.44 -9.57 14.46
C ASP A 89 -0.11 -8.21 13.86
N VAL A 90 -0.41 -8.03 12.57
CA VAL A 90 -0.23 -6.75 11.89
C VAL A 90 -1.06 -5.64 12.53
N LYS A 91 -2.30 -5.95 12.95
CA LYS A 91 -3.15 -5.03 13.72
C LYS A 91 -2.44 -4.55 14.99
N LYS A 92 -1.93 -5.47 15.81
CA LYS A 92 -1.19 -5.12 17.04
C LYS A 92 0.05 -4.28 16.76
N ILE A 93 0.79 -4.60 15.70
CA ILE A 93 2.02 -3.89 15.33
C ILE A 93 1.73 -2.46 14.87
N LEU A 94 0.66 -2.25 14.11
CA LEU A 94 0.38 -0.99 13.41
C LEU A 94 -0.78 -0.18 14.00
N GLU A 95 -1.36 -0.59 15.13
CA GLU A 95 -2.53 0.10 15.69
C GLU A 95 -2.21 1.56 16.08
N ASP A 96 -1.14 1.77 16.84
CA ASP A 96 -0.79 3.10 17.36
C ASP A 96 -0.36 4.08 16.26
N ASP A 97 0.14 3.57 15.14
CA ASP A 97 0.75 4.38 14.08
C ASP A 97 -0.14 4.53 12.84
N CYS A 98 -1.06 3.59 12.62
CA CYS A 98 -1.86 3.49 11.41
C CYS A 98 -3.35 3.18 11.64
N HIS A 99 -3.80 3.07 12.90
CA HIS A 99 -5.17 2.66 13.26
C HIS A 99 -5.59 1.37 12.55
N ALA A 100 -4.71 0.38 12.58
CA ALA A 100 -4.79 -0.83 11.76
C ALA A 100 -6.11 -1.60 11.90
N GLU A 101 -6.76 -1.58 13.05
CA GLU A 101 -8.05 -2.22 13.29
C GLU A 101 -9.14 -1.64 12.36
N SER A 102 -9.29 -0.31 12.34
CA SER A 102 -10.26 0.37 11.49
C SER A 102 -9.77 0.52 10.04
N GLY A 103 -8.45 0.66 9.86
CA GLY A 103 -7.81 0.78 8.57
C GLY A 103 -7.97 -0.48 7.73
N ILE A 104 -7.73 -1.68 8.28
CA ILE A 104 -7.90 -2.94 7.53
C ILE A 104 -9.36 -3.12 7.09
N VAL A 105 -10.33 -2.81 7.94
CA VAL A 105 -11.75 -2.85 7.56
C VAL A 105 -12.03 -1.90 6.39
N THR A 106 -11.49 -0.69 6.43
CA THR A 106 -11.62 0.29 5.35
C THR A 106 -10.98 -0.22 4.05
N LEU A 107 -9.79 -0.81 4.13
CA LEU A 107 -9.09 -1.36 2.95
C LEU A 107 -9.85 -2.54 2.33
N ILE A 108 -10.49 -3.38 3.13
CA ILE A 108 -11.36 -4.47 2.66
C ILE A 108 -12.61 -3.90 1.96
N ASN A 109 -13.27 -2.94 2.60
CA ASN A 109 -14.45 -2.27 2.01
C ASN A 109 -14.11 -1.59 0.68
N ARG A 110 -12.90 -1.03 0.57
CA ARG A 110 -12.37 -0.44 -0.67
C ARG A 110 -11.81 -1.47 -1.67
N CYS A 111 -11.87 -2.75 -1.37
CA CYS A 111 -11.32 -3.84 -2.20
C CYS A 111 -9.80 -3.70 -2.46
N LEU A 112 -9.07 -3.01 -1.58
CA LEU A 112 -7.61 -2.82 -1.65
C LEU A 112 -6.86 -3.95 -0.93
N VAL A 113 -7.51 -4.62 0.02
CA VAL A 113 -7.01 -5.80 0.73
C VAL A 113 -8.09 -6.88 0.69
N THR A 114 -7.67 -8.14 0.57
CA THR A 114 -8.55 -9.31 0.60
C THR A 114 -8.97 -9.56 2.04
N ASP A 115 -10.24 -9.90 2.23
CA ASP A 115 -10.76 -10.27 3.55
C ASP A 115 -9.95 -11.43 4.16
N PRO A 116 -9.29 -11.23 5.32
CA PRO A 116 -8.48 -12.27 5.96
C PRO A 116 -9.24 -13.58 6.21
N ARG A 117 -10.57 -13.54 6.36
CA ARG A 117 -11.41 -14.72 6.60
C ARG A 117 -11.38 -15.71 5.43
N VAL A 118 -11.14 -15.23 4.21
CA VAL A 118 -11.04 -16.08 3.01
C VAL A 118 -9.60 -16.45 2.65
N SER A 119 -8.61 -15.95 3.40
CA SER A 119 -7.18 -16.19 3.19
C SER A 119 -6.50 -16.80 4.42
N GLY A 120 -7.23 -17.56 5.23
CA GLY A 120 -6.67 -18.25 6.40
C GLY A 120 -6.13 -17.30 7.47
N ASN A 121 -6.82 -16.16 7.68
CA ASN A 121 -6.44 -15.06 8.57
C ASN A 121 -5.15 -14.32 8.18
N ARG A 122 -4.64 -14.53 6.96
CA ARG A 122 -3.45 -13.83 6.45
C ARG A 122 -3.85 -12.65 5.57
N LEU A 123 -3.08 -11.57 5.64
CA LEU A 123 -3.24 -10.44 4.75
C LEU A 123 -2.87 -10.84 3.33
N ALA A 124 -3.80 -10.63 2.41
CA ALA A 124 -3.59 -10.86 0.99
C ALA A 124 -4.08 -9.65 0.19
N MET A 125 -3.47 -9.38 -0.95
CA MET A 125 -3.97 -8.38 -1.90
C MET A 125 -3.70 -8.86 -3.32
N HIS A 126 -4.44 -8.32 -4.27
CA HIS A 126 -4.21 -8.65 -5.66
C HIS A 126 -2.87 -8.12 -6.15
N LYS A 127 -2.21 -8.86 -7.04
CA LYS A 127 -0.87 -8.53 -7.55
C LYS A 127 -0.79 -7.11 -8.13
N LEU A 128 -1.79 -6.69 -8.90
CA LEU A 128 -1.86 -5.32 -9.44
C LEU A 128 -1.90 -4.22 -8.38
N LEU A 129 -2.57 -4.45 -7.25
CA LEU A 129 -2.62 -3.49 -6.14
C LEU A 129 -1.25 -3.41 -5.46
N GLN A 130 -0.61 -4.57 -5.28
CA GLN A 130 0.73 -4.65 -4.72
C GLN A 130 1.75 -3.92 -5.60
N ASP A 131 1.74 -4.18 -6.91
CA ASP A 131 2.67 -3.56 -7.85
C ASP A 131 2.43 -2.05 -7.94
N MET A 132 1.17 -1.61 -7.93
CA MET A 132 0.81 -0.20 -7.87
C MET A 132 1.34 0.48 -6.60
N ALA A 133 1.12 -0.11 -5.43
CA ALA A 133 1.61 0.41 -4.15
C ALA A 133 3.14 0.52 -4.11
N ARG A 134 3.83 -0.50 -4.61
CA ARG A 134 5.28 -0.52 -4.74
C ARG A 134 5.79 0.54 -5.71
N ASN A 135 5.08 0.78 -6.81
CA ASN A 135 5.40 1.85 -7.74
C ASN A 135 5.21 3.25 -7.13
N ILE A 136 4.22 3.44 -6.24
CA ILE A 136 4.10 4.67 -5.45
C ILE A 136 5.38 4.90 -4.63
N VAL A 137 5.86 3.86 -3.93
CA VAL A 137 7.07 3.96 -3.10
C VAL A 137 8.33 4.27 -3.92
N ARG A 138 8.45 3.74 -5.15
CA ARG A 138 9.58 4.01 -6.05
C ARG A 138 9.54 5.36 -6.75
N LYS A 139 8.41 6.06 -6.72
CA LYS A 139 8.21 7.23 -7.60
C LYS A 139 9.24 8.33 -7.36
N ASP A 140 9.74 8.43 -6.13
CA ASP A 140 10.63 9.51 -5.71
C ASP A 140 12.12 9.22 -5.97
N SER A 141 12.52 7.95 -6.11
CA SER A 141 13.91 7.59 -6.38
C SER A 141 14.05 6.22 -7.04
N LYS A 142 15.08 6.04 -7.88
CA LYS A 142 15.50 4.71 -8.36
C LYS A 142 16.37 3.98 -7.34
N ASP A 143 16.98 4.73 -6.42
CA ASP A 143 17.82 4.20 -5.36
C ASP A 143 16.96 3.59 -4.23
N PRO A 144 17.06 2.28 -3.95
CA PRO A 144 16.35 1.64 -2.85
C PRO A 144 16.63 2.27 -1.48
N ALA A 145 17.81 2.87 -1.26
CA ALA A 145 18.16 3.52 0.00
C ALA A 145 17.30 4.76 0.29
N GLU A 146 16.79 5.41 -0.75
CA GLU A 146 15.95 6.61 -0.67
C GLU A 146 14.44 6.27 -0.71
N HIS A 147 14.07 4.99 -0.80
CA HIS A 147 12.67 4.58 -0.74
C HIS A 147 12.15 4.67 0.69
N SER A 148 10.89 5.11 0.86
CA SER A 148 10.24 5.11 2.17
C SER A 148 10.12 3.71 2.80
N ARG A 149 10.15 2.66 1.96
CA ARG A 149 10.03 1.24 2.31
C ARG A 149 10.85 0.39 1.33
N VAL A 150 11.49 -0.66 1.81
CA VAL A 150 12.18 -1.67 0.98
C VAL A 150 11.53 -3.03 1.22
N TRP A 151 11.33 -3.81 0.17
CA TRP A 151 10.61 -5.10 0.24
C TRP A 151 11.26 -6.24 -0.54
N ARG A 152 12.37 -5.98 -1.24
CA ARG A 152 13.08 -7.03 -1.96
C ARG A 152 14.26 -7.51 -1.14
N ASP A 153 14.39 -8.82 -1.01
CA ASP A 153 15.43 -9.44 -0.19
C ASP A 153 16.85 -9.06 -0.63
N ASP A 154 17.09 -8.90 -1.93
CA ASP A 154 18.38 -8.50 -2.48
C ASP A 154 18.71 -7.04 -2.15
N GLU A 155 17.75 -6.13 -2.29
CA GLU A 155 17.88 -4.73 -1.90
C GLU A 155 18.10 -4.61 -0.39
N CYS A 156 17.28 -5.27 0.44
CA CYS A 156 17.45 -5.31 1.89
C CYS A 156 18.85 -5.82 2.30
N LYS A 157 19.31 -6.94 1.72
CA LYS A 157 20.64 -7.51 2.03
C LYS A 157 21.78 -6.59 1.61
N THR A 158 21.65 -5.91 0.47
CA THR A 158 22.69 -5.00 -0.03
C THR A 158 22.81 -3.77 0.87
N LEU A 159 21.67 -3.15 1.20
CA LEU A 159 21.63 -2.00 2.11
C LEU A 159 22.23 -2.35 3.49
N LEU A 160 21.86 -3.51 4.04
CA LEU A 160 22.39 -3.99 5.31
C LEU A 160 23.91 -4.25 5.28
N ARG A 161 24.42 -4.83 4.18
CA ARG A 161 25.86 -5.11 4.01
C ARG A 161 26.70 -3.84 3.90
N ASN A 162 26.15 -2.79 3.30
CA ASN A 162 26.86 -1.53 3.10
C ASN A 162 26.90 -0.65 4.38
N GLY A 163 26.25 -1.09 5.47
CA GLY A 163 26.11 -0.26 6.68
C GLY A 163 25.25 0.98 6.45
N GLU A 164 24.48 1.01 5.35
CA GLU A 164 23.58 2.10 5.04
C GLU A 164 22.38 2.03 5.99
N ALA A 165 22.18 3.10 6.78
CA ALA A 165 20.99 3.22 7.61
C ALA A 165 19.77 3.29 6.70
N PHE A 166 18.78 2.41 6.88
CA PHE A 166 17.51 2.55 6.19
C PHE A 166 16.93 3.93 6.48
N LYS A 167 16.80 4.78 5.46
CA LYS A 167 15.88 5.94 5.53
C LYS A 167 14.42 5.50 5.38
N THR A 168 14.06 4.33 5.93
CA THR A 168 12.65 3.97 6.09
C THR A 168 12.09 4.75 7.27
N SER A 169 11.88 6.05 7.06
CA SER A 169 11.20 6.94 8.01
C SER A 169 9.86 6.34 8.46
N SER A 170 9.23 5.51 7.62
CA SER A 170 8.01 4.79 7.94
C SER A 170 8.21 3.59 8.90
N LEU A 171 9.38 2.94 8.95
CA LEU A 171 9.69 1.92 9.97
C LEU A 171 10.05 2.55 11.32
N ILE A 172 10.76 3.68 11.30
CA ILE A 172 11.13 4.45 12.51
C ILE A 172 9.87 4.90 13.27
N LYS A 173 8.77 5.11 12.56
CA LYS A 173 7.47 5.47 13.15
C LYS A 173 6.77 4.30 13.82
N MET A 174 7.12 3.03 13.53
CA MET A 174 6.42 1.86 14.05
C MET A 174 6.85 1.50 15.48
N LYS A 175 6.10 1.94 16.48
CA LYS A 175 6.50 1.78 17.89
C LYS A 175 6.45 0.33 18.39
N ASN A 176 5.57 -0.48 17.81
CA ASN A 176 5.36 -1.87 18.22
C ASN A 176 6.05 -2.88 17.28
N LEU A 177 6.98 -2.42 16.43
CA LEU A 177 7.75 -3.27 15.54
C LEU A 177 8.81 -4.08 16.31
N LYS A 178 8.37 -5.12 17.03
CA LYS A 178 9.25 -5.98 17.83
C LYS A 178 9.71 -7.23 17.09
N PHE A 179 9.01 -7.63 16.03
CA PHE A 179 9.26 -8.89 15.32
C PHE A 179 8.95 -8.73 13.84
N LEU A 180 9.90 -8.20 13.05
CA LEU A 180 9.93 -8.56 11.63
C LEU A 180 10.92 -9.73 11.51
N HIS A 181 10.43 -10.92 11.16
CA HIS A 181 11.31 -12.04 10.83
C HIS A 181 11.92 -11.79 9.45
N LEU A 182 12.92 -10.91 9.42
CA LEU A 182 13.81 -10.79 8.28
C LEU A 182 14.76 -12.00 8.35
N SER A 183 14.56 -12.98 7.47
CA SER A 183 15.45 -14.13 7.36
C SER A 183 16.90 -13.63 7.19
N ASN A 184 17.75 -13.90 8.20
CA ASN A 184 19.15 -13.45 8.32
C ASN A 184 19.41 -11.98 8.72
N VAL A 185 18.47 -11.32 9.41
CA VAL A 185 18.74 -10.00 10.02
C VAL A 185 18.44 -10.06 11.50
N LYS A 186 19.47 -9.92 12.33
CA LYS A 186 19.31 -9.69 13.76
C LYS A 186 18.94 -8.21 13.90
N LEU A 187 17.70 -7.89 14.28
CA LEU A 187 17.34 -6.52 14.66
C LEU A 187 18.20 -6.16 15.87
N ILE A 188 19.13 -5.22 15.71
CA ILE A 188 20.10 -4.85 16.76
C ILE A 188 19.47 -3.85 17.76
N GLN A 189 18.17 -3.56 17.66
CA GLN A 189 17.49 -2.64 18.58
C GLN A 189 16.11 -3.14 18.98
N GLU A 190 15.91 -3.28 20.29
CA GLU A 190 14.59 -3.02 20.87
C GLU A 190 14.34 -1.52 20.76
N PHE A 191 13.25 -1.14 20.09
CA PHE A 191 12.83 0.25 19.99
C PHE A 191 12.27 0.73 21.33
N SER A 192 13.18 1.10 22.24
CA SER A 192 12.90 2.03 23.33
C SER A 192 14.08 2.99 23.47
N ARG A 193 13.79 4.26 23.16
CA ARG A 193 14.59 5.49 23.34
C ARG A 193 15.98 5.29 23.93
N SER A 194 17.01 5.23 23.07
CA SER A 194 18.24 6.04 23.13
C SER A 194 19.46 5.27 22.61
N LYS A 195 20.08 5.84 21.57
CA LYS A 195 21.51 5.79 21.19
C LYS A 195 22.13 4.46 20.70
N MET A 196 22.70 4.62 19.50
CA MET A 196 23.89 4.02 18.88
C MET A 196 24.04 2.48 18.84
N VAL A 197 24.25 1.96 17.63
CA VAL A 197 24.68 0.58 17.39
C VAL A 197 26.16 0.58 17.03
N GLU A 198 26.93 -0.24 17.75
CA GLU A 198 28.33 -0.54 17.49
C GLU A 198 28.42 -1.91 16.78
N VAL A 199 29.34 -2.04 15.83
CA VAL A 199 29.54 -3.22 14.99
C VAL A 199 30.60 -4.12 15.64
N ALA A 200 30.30 -5.41 15.80
CA ALA A 200 31.29 -6.46 16.06
C ALA A 200 31.19 -7.52 14.96
#